data_AF-A0A2Z6RIJ2-F1
#
_entry.id   AF-A0A2Z6RIJ2-F1
#
_cell.length_a   1.000
_cell.length_b   1.000
_cell.length_c   1.000
_cell.angle_alpha   90.00
_cell.angle_beta   90.00
_cell.angle_gamma   90.00
#
_symmetry.space_group_name_H-M   'P 1'
#
loop_
_entity.id
_entity.type
_entity.pdbx_description
1 polymer ?
#
loop_
_entity_poly.entity_id
_entity_poly.type
_entity_poly.pdbx_seq_one_letter_code
_entity_poly.pdbx_strand_id
1 'polypeptide(L)'
;MRSFIKRIIKKLIRSPHVTHVKHINEETSDICKECKRICNTKRFQKNFKNWTSGNNDIDNFIKNTQLSSHGKIQGVIEWIPYDRLYDIKHIKENKVYRAIWIDGRIDEWDKRTQNWERSVPYLVVALKSLNNSKNIILESLNEIKINHNIYGITQDPEKKNYMIVLNCKYGMCNI
;
A
#
# COMPACT_ATOMS: atom_id res chain seq x y z
N MET A 1 2.77 -13.39 38.97
CA MET A 1 3.39 -12.20 38.32
C MET A 1 2.42 -11.06 37.93
N ARG A 2 1.14 -11.32 37.59
CA ARG A 2 0.18 -10.25 37.21
C ARG A 2 -0.38 -9.38 38.37
N SER A 3 -0.24 -9.76 39.64
CA SER A 3 -0.80 -9.00 40.78
C SER A 3 0.12 -7.89 41.29
N PHE A 4 1.45 -8.04 41.15
CA PHE A 4 2.41 -7.02 41.60
C PHE A 4 2.39 -5.77 40.71
N ILE A 5 2.31 -5.96 39.39
CA ILE A 5 2.23 -4.88 38.41
C ILE A 5 0.94 -4.05 38.61
N LYS A 6 -0.20 -4.70 38.86
CA LYS A 6 -1.47 -4.01 39.18
C LYS A 6 -1.37 -3.16 40.46
N ARG A 7 -0.62 -3.61 41.47
CA ARG A 7 -0.45 -2.90 42.74
C ARG A 7 0.46 -1.67 42.61
N ILE A 8 1.48 -1.73 41.74
CA ILE A 8 2.38 -0.61 41.45
C ILE A 8 1.65 0.47 40.66
N ILE A 9 0.87 0.09 39.64
CA ILE A 9 0.06 1.03 38.84
C ILE A 9 -0.96 1.77 39.72
N LYS A 10 -1.63 1.07 40.66
CA LYS A 10 -2.61 1.69 41.58
C LYS A 10 -1.98 2.67 42.58
N LYS A 11 -0.69 2.50 42.92
CA LYS A 11 0.07 3.40 43.80
C LYS A 11 0.53 4.67 43.07
N LEU A 12 0.87 4.57 41.78
CA LEU A 12 1.31 5.71 40.95
C LEU A 12 0.14 6.66 40.60
N ILE A 13 -1.08 6.14 40.44
CA ILE A 13 -2.29 6.95 40.16
C ILE A 13 -2.73 7.82 41.35
N ARG A 14 -2.33 7.47 42.58
CA ARG A 14 -2.68 8.24 43.80
C ARG A 14 -1.65 9.33 44.16
N SER A 15 -0.62 9.54 43.34
CA SER A 15 0.35 10.61 43.58
C SER A 15 -0.24 11.97 43.15
N PRO A 16 -0.27 12.98 44.04
CA PRO A 16 -0.87 14.29 43.75
C PRO A 16 -0.08 15.13 42.73
N HIS A 17 0.98 14.57 42.14
CA HIS A 17 1.85 15.23 41.15
C HIS A 17 1.66 14.76 39.70
N VAL A 18 0.70 13.86 39.41
CA VAL A 18 0.41 13.49 38.01
C VAL A 18 -0.64 14.43 37.44
N THR A 19 -0.19 15.56 36.91
CA THR A 19 -1.03 16.43 36.09
C THR A 19 -1.48 15.67 34.84
N HIS A 20 -2.77 15.82 34.52
CA HIS A 20 -3.47 15.32 33.33
C HIS A 20 -2.54 14.78 32.23
N VAL A 21 -2.51 13.45 32.08
CA VAL A 21 -2.21 12.86 30.76
C VAL A 21 -3.34 13.31 29.85
N LYS A 22 -3.14 14.43 29.14
CA LYS A 22 -3.89 14.71 27.93
C LYS A 22 -3.71 13.47 27.07
N HIS A 23 -4.79 12.77 26.78
CA HIS A 23 -4.85 11.94 25.60
C HIS A 23 -4.58 12.89 24.43
N ILE A 24 -3.33 12.98 23.99
CA ILE A 24 -2.98 13.64 22.75
C ILE A 24 -3.51 12.69 21.69
N ASN A 25 -4.73 12.93 21.22
CA ASN A 25 -5.10 12.52 19.88
C ASN A 25 -4.09 13.22 18.99
N GLU A 26 -3.14 12.46 18.47
CA GLU A 26 -2.14 12.95 17.53
C GLU A 26 -2.88 13.24 16.21
N GLU A 27 -3.57 14.38 16.16
CA GLU A 27 -4.08 14.95 14.92
C GLU A 27 -2.86 15.36 14.10
N THR A 28 -2.35 14.42 13.32
CA THR A 28 -1.25 14.64 12.41
C THR A 28 -1.64 15.76 11.45
N SER A 29 -0.90 16.87 11.47
CA SER A 29 -1.13 18.00 10.58
C SER A 29 -1.27 17.55 9.13
N ASP A 30 -2.33 18.02 8.47
CA ASP A 30 -2.60 17.82 7.04
C ASP A 30 -1.57 18.49 6.13
N ILE A 31 -0.77 19.41 6.69
CA ILE A 31 0.27 20.13 5.97
C ILE A 31 1.53 19.26 5.91
N CYS A 32 2.02 19.01 4.70
CA CYS A 32 3.30 18.35 4.51
C CYS A 32 4.43 19.28 4.97
N LYS A 33 5.31 18.79 5.86
CA LYS A 33 6.44 19.57 6.40
C LYS A 33 7.40 20.04 5.31
N GLU A 34 7.56 19.25 4.25
CA GLU A 34 8.44 19.53 3.12
C GLU A 34 7.79 20.50 2.13
N CYS A 35 6.57 20.19 1.66
CA CYS A 35 5.89 21.03 0.67
C CYS A 35 5.28 22.31 1.24
N LYS A 36 5.14 22.42 2.57
CA LYS A 36 4.39 23.49 3.27
C LYS A 36 2.94 23.66 2.77
N ARG A 37 2.35 22.59 2.25
CA ARG A 37 0.96 22.51 1.77
C ARG A 37 0.43 21.08 1.87
N ILE A 38 -0.87 20.88 1.64
CA ILE A 38 -1.44 19.54 1.44
C ILE A 38 -0.88 18.98 0.13
N CYS A 39 -0.39 17.74 0.16
CA CYS A 39 0.20 17.06 -0.99
C CYS A 39 -0.18 15.56 -1.02
N ASN A 40 0.23 14.84 -2.06
CA ASN A 40 -0.15 13.44 -2.26
C ASN A 40 0.32 12.53 -1.10
N THR A 41 1.54 12.72 -0.58
CA THR A 41 2.04 12.07 0.63
C THR A 41 1.03 12.12 1.78
N LYS A 42 0.47 13.30 2.06
CA LYS A 42 -0.50 13.49 3.15
C LYS A 42 -1.84 12.82 2.86
N ARG A 43 -2.28 12.86 1.61
CA ARG A 43 -3.50 12.18 1.16
C ARG A 43 -3.39 10.67 1.30
N PHE A 44 -2.25 10.09 0.91
CA PHE A 44 -1.99 8.66 1.10
C PHE A 44 -1.91 8.28 2.59
N GLN A 45 -1.23 9.07 3.42
CA GLN A 45 -1.12 8.82 4.87
C GLN A 45 -2.50 8.64 5.54
N LYS A 46 -3.49 9.45 5.15
CA LYS A 46 -4.86 9.34 5.67
C LYS A 46 -5.52 7.97 5.39
N ASN A 47 -5.09 7.29 4.33
CA ASN A 47 -5.65 6.01 3.88
C ASN A 47 -4.88 4.78 4.42
N PHE A 48 -3.75 4.93 5.12
CA PHE A 48 -2.92 3.80 5.56
C PHE A 48 -3.60 2.83 6.53
N LYS A 49 -4.63 3.30 7.25
CA LYS A 49 -5.41 2.47 8.16
C LYS A 49 -6.52 1.66 7.45
N ASN A 50 -6.78 1.94 6.18
CA ASN A 50 -7.89 1.35 5.43
C ASN A 50 -7.49 0.10 4.64
N TRP A 51 -6.20 -0.25 4.60
CA TRP A 51 -5.71 -1.44 3.93
C TRP A 51 -4.47 -2.01 4.62
N THR A 52 -4.29 -3.31 4.49
CA THR A 52 -3.05 -4.03 4.81
C THR A 52 -2.97 -5.25 3.90
N SER A 53 -1.76 -5.62 3.52
CA SER A 53 -1.49 -6.88 2.83
C SER A 53 -1.43 -8.09 3.76
N GLY A 54 -1.41 -7.87 5.08
CA GLY A 54 -1.06 -8.88 6.08
C GLY A 54 0.44 -9.15 6.20
N ASN A 55 1.29 -8.42 5.45
CA ASN A 55 2.75 -8.49 5.55
C ASN A 55 3.34 -7.08 5.74
N ASN A 56 3.92 -6.84 6.92
CA ASN A 56 4.51 -5.55 7.29
C ASN A 56 5.61 -5.07 6.32
N ASP A 57 6.41 -5.99 5.76
CA ASP A 57 7.51 -5.62 4.86
C ASP A 57 6.97 -5.08 3.53
N ILE A 58 5.91 -5.71 3.00
CA ILE A 58 5.21 -5.28 1.80
C ILE A 58 4.43 -3.98 2.07
N ASP A 59 3.73 -3.90 3.20
CA ASP A 59 3.02 -2.69 3.60
C ASP A 59 3.96 -1.49 3.71
N ASN A 60 5.13 -1.68 4.33
CA ASN A 60 6.14 -0.64 4.46
C ASN A 60 6.72 -0.26 3.09
N PHE A 61 6.99 -1.23 2.21
CA PHE A 61 7.45 -0.95 0.86
C PHE A 61 6.43 -0.09 0.08
N ILE A 62 5.16 -0.47 0.07
CA ILE A 62 4.08 0.27 -0.58
C ILE A 62 3.96 1.68 0.01
N LYS A 63 3.88 1.79 1.36
CA LYS A 63 3.81 3.08 2.07
C LYS A 63 5.00 3.96 1.72
N ASN A 64 6.21 3.43 1.63
CA ASN A 64 7.40 4.21 1.25
C ASN A 64 7.27 4.80 -0.15
N THR A 65 6.74 4.04 -1.13
CA THR A 65 6.49 4.61 -2.47
C THR A 65 5.46 5.74 -2.45
N GLN A 66 4.42 5.60 -1.64
CA GLN A 66 3.36 6.60 -1.48
C GLN A 66 3.85 7.84 -0.71
N LEU A 67 4.72 7.65 0.28
CA LEU A 67 5.27 8.75 1.08
C LEU A 67 6.21 9.64 0.27
N SER A 68 6.97 9.06 -0.66
CA SER A 68 7.85 9.80 -1.57
C SER A 68 7.11 10.51 -2.71
N SER A 69 5.79 10.30 -2.84
CA SER A 69 4.96 10.91 -3.88
C SER A 69 4.34 12.22 -3.39
N HIS A 70 5.07 13.33 -3.52
CA HIS A 70 4.56 14.63 -3.07
C HIS A 70 3.57 15.27 -4.06
N GLY A 71 3.90 15.26 -5.36
CA GLY A 71 3.10 15.93 -6.40
C GLY A 71 2.84 15.13 -7.67
N LYS A 72 3.35 13.89 -7.76
CA LYS A 72 3.23 13.03 -8.94
C LYS A 72 2.82 11.63 -8.53
N ILE A 73 1.87 11.04 -9.22
CA ILE A 73 1.44 9.65 -9.01
C ILE A 73 2.38 8.62 -9.67
N GLN A 74 3.28 9.07 -10.54
CA GLN A 74 4.23 8.20 -11.24
C GLN A 74 5.09 7.42 -10.24
N GLY A 75 5.10 6.09 -10.35
CA GLY A 75 5.88 5.21 -9.49
C GLY A 75 5.28 4.95 -8.11
N VAL A 76 4.07 5.44 -7.85
CA VAL A 76 3.26 5.01 -6.69
C VAL A 76 2.81 3.57 -6.91
N ILE A 77 2.98 2.74 -5.90
CA ILE A 77 2.50 1.36 -5.88
C ILE A 77 1.27 1.31 -4.98
N GLU A 78 0.25 0.59 -5.40
CA GLU A 78 -0.98 0.35 -4.65
C GLU A 78 -1.03 -1.07 -4.06
N TRP A 79 -1.69 -1.22 -2.92
CA TRP A 79 -2.24 -2.52 -2.55
C TRP A 79 -3.53 -2.72 -3.33
N ILE A 80 -3.60 -3.78 -4.12
CA ILE A 80 -4.76 -4.12 -4.97
C ILE A 80 -5.42 -5.36 -4.37
N PRO A 81 -6.63 -5.23 -3.77
CA PRO A 81 -7.38 -6.37 -3.30
C PRO A 81 -7.64 -7.35 -4.47
N TYR A 82 -7.42 -8.63 -4.23
CA TYR A 82 -7.42 -9.64 -5.29
C TYR A 82 -8.79 -9.78 -5.98
N ASP A 83 -9.87 -9.52 -5.26
CA ASP A 83 -11.24 -9.50 -5.77
C ASP A 83 -11.55 -8.33 -6.73
N ARG A 84 -10.63 -7.37 -6.88
CA ARG A 84 -10.68 -6.34 -7.93
C ARG A 84 -10.05 -6.81 -9.25
N LEU A 85 -9.50 -8.02 -9.30
CA LEU A 85 -8.91 -8.64 -10.48
C LEU A 85 -9.80 -9.78 -10.96
N TYR A 86 -10.16 -9.79 -12.25
CA TYR A 86 -10.98 -10.86 -12.84
C TYR A 86 -10.46 -11.30 -14.20
N ASP A 87 -11.06 -12.37 -14.74
CA ASP A 87 -10.63 -13.04 -15.98
C ASP A 87 -9.14 -13.41 -15.95
N ILE A 88 -8.68 -13.94 -14.80
CA ILE A 88 -7.29 -14.29 -14.57
C ILE A 88 -6.93 -15.53 -15.40
N LYS A 89 -6.07 -15.35 -16.40
CA LYS A 89 -5.67 -16.38 -17.37
C LYS A 89 -4.16 -16.55 -17.38
N HIS A 90 -3.68 -17.77 -17.35
CA HIS A 90 -2.26 -18.06 -17.51
C HIS A 90 -1.82 -17.76 -18.96
N ILE A 91 -0.70 -17.05 -19.14
CA ILE A 91 -0.25 -16.59 -20.48
C ILE A 91 1.15 -17.08 -20.88
N LYS A 92 2.03 -17.44 -19.93
CA LYS A 92 3.39 -17.90 -20.25
C LYS A 92 3.99 -18.74 -19.12
N GLU A 93 4.98 -19.57 -19.44
CA GLU A 93 5.90 -20.16 -18.48
C GLU A 93 6.42 -19.11 -17.47
N ASN A 94 6.73 -19.54 -16.23
CA ASN A 94 7.13 -18.71 -15.08
C ASN A 94 6.00 -18.00 -14.30
N LYS A 95 4.80 -18.61 -14.18
CA LYS A 95 3.71 -18.13 -13.29
C LYS A 95 3.28 -16.69 -13.58
N VAL A 96 3.14 -16.38 -14.86
CA VAL A 96 2.64 -15.09 -15.36
C VAL A 96 1.19 -15.25 -15.80
N TYR A 97 0.35 -14.31 -15.37
CA TYR A 97 -1.08 -14.30 -15.66
C TYR A 97 -1.51 -12.96 -16.24
N ARG A 98 -2.51 -12.98 -17.11
CA ARG A 98 -3.23 -11.81 -17.58
C ARG A 98 -4.47 -11.66 -16.71
N ALA A 99 -4.80 -10.45 -16.30
CA ALA A 99 -6.03 -10.15 -15.59
C ALA A 99 -6.62 -8.82 -16.06
N ILE A 100 -7.86 -8.57 -15.68
CA ILE A 100 -8.50 -7.27 -15.82
C ILE A 100 -8.67 -6.67 -14.43
N TRP A 101 -8.16 -5.46 -14.24
CA TRP A 101 -8.32 -4.67 -13.02
C TRP A 101 -9.48 -3.68 -13.18
N ILE A 102 -10.56 -3.91 -12.43
CA ILE A 102 -11.82 -3.15 -12.60
C ILE A 102 -11.69 -1.68 -12.22
N ASP A 103 -10.88 -1.37 -11.20
CA ASP A 103 -10.74 0.00 -10.70
C ASP A 103 -9.94 0.88 -11.66
N GLY A 104 -9.00 0.29 -12.40
CA GLY A 104 -7.97 1.05 -13.11
C GLY A 104 -6.98 1.71 -12.15
N ARG A 105 -6.01 2.42 -12.73
CA ARG A 105 -4.92 3.05 -11.97
C ARG A 105 -5.36 4.39 -11.40
N ILE A 106 -4.81 4.79 -10.25
CA ILE A 106 -4.91 6.18 -9.78
C ILE A 106 -4.41 7.13 -10.87
N ASP A 107 -5.11 8.25 -11.05
CA ASP A 107 -4.73 9.32 -11.98
C ASP A 107 -4.39 10.60 -11.20
N GLU A 108 -5.38 11.20 -10.55
CA GLU A 108 -5.18 12.40 -9.74
C GLU A 108 -6.11 12.46 -8.52
N TRP A 109 -5.96 13.51 -7.71
CA TRP A 109 -6.78 13.72 -6.54
C TRP A 109 -7.88 14.74 -6.84
N ASP A 110 -9.13 14.32 -6.72
CA ASP A 110 -10.27 15.23 -6.81
C ASP A 110 -10.44 15.97 -5.47
N LYS A 111 -10.30 17.29 -5.52
CA LYS A 111 -10.46 18.18 -4.36
C LYS A 111 -11.92 18.28 -3.90
N ARG A 112 -12.90 18.07 -4.79
CA ARG A 112 -14.33 18.16 -4.50
C ARG A 112 -14.83 16.92 -3.78
N THR A 113 -14.53 15.74 -4.31
CA THR A 113 -14.93 14.46 -3.68
C THR A 113 -14.00 14.02 -2.57
N GLN A 114 -12.82 14.65 -2.45
CA GLN A 114 -11.76 14.25 -1.53
C GLN A 114 -11.39 12.77 -1.68
N ASN A 115 -11.25 12.33 -2.93
CA ASN A 115 -10.88 10.96 -3.25
C ASN A 115 -9.93 10.91 -4.45
N TRP A 116 -9.30 9.76 -4.64
CA TRP A 116 -8.49 9.49 -5.83
C TRP A 116 -9.39 9.22 -7.02
N GLU A 117 -9.24 10.01 -8.07
CA GLU A 117 -9.76 9.67 -9.38
C GLU A 117 -8.93 8.53 -9.98
N ARG A 118 -9.62 7.66 -10.72
CA ARG A 118 -9.01 6.52 -11.40
C ARG A 118 -9.24 6.63 -12.90
N SER A 119 -8.22 6.27 -13.66
CA SER A 119 -8.26 6.26 -15.12
C SER A 119 -8.28 4.82 -15.64
N VAL A 120 -8.90 4.66 -16.83
CA VAL A 120 -8.96 3.40 -17.57
C VAL A 120 -9.61 2.28 -16.75
N PRO A 121 -10.94 2.33 -16.51
CA PRO A 121 -11.63 1.21 -15.90
C PRO A 121 -11.45 -0.04 -16.77
N TYR A 122 -11.47 -1.21 -16.13
CA TYR A 122 -11.23 -2.50 -16.81
C TYR A 122 -9.86 -2.58 -17.51
N LEU A 123 -8.82 -2.09 -16.82
CA LEU A 123 -7.45 -2.08 -17.33
C LEU A 123 -6.88 -3.50 -17.41
N VAL A 124 -6.33 -3.87 -18.56
CA VAL A 124 -5.61 -5.14 -18.75
C VAL A 124 -4.23 -5.06 -18.10
N VAL A 125 -3.92 -6.01 -17.23
CA VAL A 125 -2.68 -6.06 -16.45
C VAL A 125 -2.05 -7.45 -16.48
N ALA A 126 -0.75 -7.51 -16.16
CA ALA A 126 -0.04 -8.74 -15.90
C ALA A 126 0.11 -8.94 -14.39
N LEU A 127 -0.04 -10.19 -13.95
CA LEU A 127 0.27 -10.64 -12.62
C LEU A 127 1.50 -11.53 -12.68
N LYS A 128 2.61 -11.11 -12.07
CA LYS A 128 3.81 -11.94 -11.92
C LYS A 128 3.87 -12.45 -10.49
N SER A 129 3.75 -13.77 -10.30
CA SER A 129 3.85 -14.39 -8.98
C SER A 129 5.25 -14.18 -8.41
N LEU A 130 5.34 -13.77 -7.15
CA LEU A 130 6.55 -13.78 -6.37
C LEU A 130 6.61 -15.09 -5.58
N ASN A 131 7.80 -15.68 -5.46
CA ASN A 131 7.99 -16.81 -4.54
C ASN A 131 8.02 -16.26 -3.10
N ASN A 132 7.36 -16.94 -2.16
CA ASN A 132 7.06 -16.44 -0.81
C ASN A 132 8.25 -16.20 0.15
N SER A 133 9.49 -16.24 -0.34
CA SER A 133 10.64 -15.81 0.47
C SER A 133 10.67 -14.28 0.53
N LYS A 134 10.64 -13.73 1.75
CA LYS A 134 10.61 -12.28 2.01
C LYS A 134 11.73 -11.52 1.29
N ASN A 135 12.97 -12.01 1.38
CA ASN A 135 14.13 -11.34 0.78
C ASN A 135 14.02 -11.33 -0.75
N ILE A 136 13.56 -12.44 -1.34
CA ILE A 136 13.36 -12.59 -2.77
C ILE A 136 12.27 -11.63 -3.28
N ILE A 137 11.20 -11.42 -2.49
CA ILE A 137 10.13 -10.46 -2.82
C ILE A 137 10.70 -9.04 -2.94
N LEU A 138 11.48 -8.57 -1.96
CA LEU A 138 12.00 -7.20 -1.95
C LEU A 138 13.06 -6.96 -3.04
N GLU A 139 13.95 -7.93 -3.27
CA GLU A 139 14.93 -7.89 -4.37
C GLU A 139 14.22 -7.82 -5.73
N SER A 140 13.25 -8.71 -5.96
CA SER A 140 12.45 -8.72 -7.19
C SER A 140 11.69 -7.40 -7.39
N LEU A 141 11.14 -6.83 -6.32
CA LEU A 141 10.42 -5.55 -6.39
C LEU A 141 11.34 -4.39 -6.79
N ASN A 142 12.56 -4.35 -6.26
CA ASN A 142 13.53 -3.31 -6.60
C ASN A 142 13.98 -3.40 -8.05
N GLU A 143 14.31 -4.61 -8.54
CA GLU A 143 14.67 -4.83 -9.95
C GLU A 143 13.55 -4.44 -10.91
N ILE A 144 12.31 -4.89 -10.61
CA ILE A 144 11.16 -4.64 -11.48
C ILE A 144 10.80 -3.14 -11.48
N LYS A 145 10.97 -2.44 -10.36
CA LYS A 145 10.68 -1.00 -10.28
C LYS A 145 11.59 -0.16 -11.19
N ILE A 146 12.81 -0.62 -11.45
CA ILE A 146 13.75 0.04 -12.35
C ILE A 146 13.32 -0.14 -13.82
N ASN A 147 12.79 -1.32 -14.15
CA ASN A 147 12.60 -1.74 -15.54
C ASN A 147 11.14 -1.67 -16.05
N HIS A 148 10.14 -1.63 -15.15
CA HIS A 148 8.73 -1.77 -15.50
C HIS A 148 7.82 -0.77 -14.77
N ASN A 149 6.68 -0.47 -15.39
CA ASN A 149 5.60 0.26 -14.75
C ASN A 149 4.79 -0.69 -13.85
N ILE A 150 5.13 -0.71 -12.56
CA ILE A 150 4.37 -1.39 -11.51
C ILE A 150 3.16 -0.54 -11.13
N TYR A 151 1.98 -1.14 -11.13
CA TYR A 151 0.76 -0.53 -10.58
C TYR A 151 0.54 -0.87 -9.13
N GLY A 152 0.80 -2.12 -8.74
CA GLY A 152 0.50 -2.55 -7.40
C GLY A 152 1.00 -3.93 -7.06
N ILE A 153 0.61 -4.37 -5.87
CA ILE A 153 0.84 -5.70 -5.33
C ILE A 153 -0.50 -6.26 -4.89
N THR A 154 -0.71 -7.55 -5.11
CA THR A 154 -1.87 -8.30 -4.64
C THR A 154 -1.42 -9.61 -4.00
N GLN A 155 -2.34 -10.33 -3.35
CA GLN A 155 -2.10 -11.68 -2.86
C GLN A 155 -3.18 -12.63 -3.35
N ASP A 156 -2.76 -13.73 -3.97
CA ASP A 156 -3.62 -14.85 -4.31
C ASP A 156 -4.18 -15.46 -3.00
N PRO A 157 -5.51 -15.41 -2.76
CA PRO A 157 -6.09 -15.89 -1.52
C PRO A 157 -6.03 -17.41 -1.38
N GLU A 158 -5.90 -18.17 -2.47
CA GLU A 158 -5.82 -19.62 -2.46
C GLU A 158 -4.37 -20.08 -2.21
N LYS A 159 -3.43 -19.55 -3.00
CA LYS A 159 -2.01 -19.96 -2.95
C LYS A 159 -1.21 -19.20 -1.90
N LYS A 160 -1.78 -18.13 -1.35
CA LYS A 160 -1.12 -17.18 -0.42
C LYS A 160 0.14 -16.53 -1.00
N ASN A 161 0.31 -16.59 -2.31
CA ASN A 161 1.44 -15.99 -3.01
C ASN A 161 1.16 -14.51 -3.29
N TYR A 162 2.15 -13.67 -3.02
CA TYR A 162 2.12 -12.29 -3.47
C TYR A 162 2.39 -12.21 -4.98
N MET A 163 1.73 -11.28 -5.65
CA MET A 163 1.89 -11.06 -7.08
C MET A 163 2.03 -9.57 -7.36
N ILE A 164 2.89 -9.23 -8.31
CA ILE A 164 3.04 -7.85 -8.79
C ILE A 164 2.07 -7.62 -9.94
N VAL A 165 1.36 -6.50 -9.89
CA VAL A 165 0.47 -6.01 -10.94
C VAL A 165 1.24 -5.04 -11.83
N LEU A 166 1.42 -5.41 -13.10
CA LEU A 166 2.23 -4.71 -14.10
C LEU A 166 1.37 -4.22 -15.26
N ASN A 167 1.79 -3.11 -15.88
CA ASN A 167 1.21 -2.67 -17.15
C ASN A 167 1.51 -3.65 -18.29
N CYS A 168 0.48 -4.14 -18.99
CA CYS A 168 0.63 -4.81 -20.28
C CYS A 168 0.39 -3.80 -21.40
N LYS A 169 1.44 -3.34 -22.07
CA LYS A 169 1.28 -2.49 -23.26
C LYS A 169 0.91 -3.36 -24.45
N TYR A 170 -0.17 -3.01 -25.16
CA TYR A 170 -0.55 -3.62 -26.44
C TYR A 170 -0.71 -5.16 -26.40
N GLY A 171 -1.23 -5.71 -25.29
CA GLY A 171 -1.36 -7.17 -25.13
C GLY A 171 -0.05 -7.93 -24.92
N MET A 172 1.09 -7.23 -24.99
CA MET A 172 2.41 -7.75 -24.67
C MET A 172 2.80 -7.28 -23.28
N CYS A 173 2.76 -8.21 -22.33
CA CYS A 173 3.30 -7.96 -21.02
C CYS A 173 4.83 -8.08 -21.12
N ASN A 174 5.52 -6.95 -21.26
CA ASN A 174 6.99 -6.90 -21.20
C ASN A 174 7.39 -7.24 -19.76
N ILE A 175 7.78 -8.50 -19.53
CA ILE A 175 8.09 -9.10 -18.22
C ILE A 175 9.47 -9.72 -18.24
#